data_AF-A0A4Y8SL20-F1
#
_entry.id   AF-A0A4Y8SL20-F1
#
_cell.length_a   1.000
_cell.length_b   1.000
_cell.length_c   1.000
_cell.angle_alpha   90.00
_cell.angle_beta   90.00
_cell.angle_gamma   90.00
#
_symmetry.space_group_name_H-M   'P 1'
#
loop_
_entity.id
_entity.type
_entity.pdbx_description
1 polymer ?
#
loop_
_entity_poly.entity_id
_entity_poly.type
_entity_poly.pdbx_seq_one_letter_code
_entity_poly.pdbx_strand_id
1 'polypeptide(L)'
;MEDIKSSIDSIQSKLDDLSKKSEKKDKRDFWINLISAIILPVVIAFSGYWFSEALKENELQQAADQQSAQLKVSLANQRLETFKFVMPLIEVLSTGNPKQQAYARHVINLLVPDDAPQLLQIAITSATGSTKGLQNKLDSAQINLVANIFSPVAKIRTTNANEIMVSWYKIDTIIPILIDYASKHLDNGDGVYNSIVVLNNMHGRALTVHKKQVQDFVNKVMALPNMPKTVAAATEFNQELKGL
;
A
#
# COMPACT_ATOMS: atom_id res chain seq x y z
N MET A 1 30.48 21.05 -11.71
CA MET A 1 31.65 21.24 -10.82
C MET A 1 32.65 22.25 -11.38
N GLU A 2 32.83 22.37 -12.70
CA GLU A 2 33.68 23.41 -13.33
C GLU A 2 33.18 24.84 -13.08
N ASP A 3 31.87 25.09 -13.14
CA ASP A 3 31.32 26.44 -12.91
C ASP A 3 31.55 26.97 -11.48
N ILE A 4 31.61 26.05 -10.50
CA ILE A 4 31.85 26.39 -9.10
C ILE A 4 33.33 26.77 -8.91
N LYS A 5 34.26 26.06 -9.57
CA LYS A 5 35.69 26.42 -9.54
C LYS A 5 35.93 27.77 -10.19
N SER A 6 35.33 28.02 -11.36
CA SER A 6 35.45 29.32 -12.04
C SER A 6 34.91 30.48 -11.17
N SER A 7 33.80 30.24 -10.47
CA SER A 7 33.23 31.23 -9.55
C SER A 7 34.15 31.48 -8.34
N ILE A 8 34.76 30.44 -7.78
CA ILE A 8 35.73 30.57 -6.66
C ILE A 8 36.98 31.33 -7.08
N ASP A 9 37.54 31.05 -8.25
CA ASP A 9 38.73 31.73 -8.77
C ASP A 9 38.43 33.22 -9.04
N SER A 10 37.23 33.53 -9.54
CA SER A 10 36.77 34.91 -9.75
C SER A 10 36.60 35.69 -8.43
N ILE A 11 36.21 34.99 -7.36
CA ILE A 11 36.04 35.57 -6.03
C ILE A 11 37.42 35.82 -5.40
N GLN A 12 38.38 34.90 -5.54
CA GLN A 12 39.76 35.10 -5.07
C GLN A 12 40.43 36.29 -5.76
N SER A 13 40.29 36.38 -7.09
CA SER A 13 40.84 37.51 -7.85
C SER A 13 40.26 38.86 -7.40
N LYS A 14 38.95 38.93 -7.11
CA LYS A 14 38.33 40.15 -6.57
C LYS A 14 38.75 40.44 -5.14
N LEU A 15 39.03 39.42 -4.32
CA LEU A 15 39.53 39.57 -2.96
C LEU A 15 40.94 40.18 -2.94
N ASP A 16 41.82 39.72 -3.83
CA ASP A 16 43.18 40.25 -3.96
C ASP A 16 43.18 41.71 -4.44
N ASP A 17 42.30 42.05 -5.40
CA ASP A 17 42.17 43.40 -5.95
C ASP A 17 41.57 44.39 -4.94
N LEU A 18 40.65 43.92 -4.08
CA LEU A 18 40.09 44.70 -2.97
C LEU A 18 41.08 44.85 -1.81
N SER A 19 41.95 43.86 -1.56
CA SER A 19 42.98 43.97 -0.51
C SER A 19 44.03 45.03 -0.86
N LYS A 20 44.46 45.09 -2.13
CA LYS A 20 45.47 46.04 -2.63
C LYS A 20 44.99 47.49 -2.67
N LYS A 21 43.68 47.74 -2.75
CA LYS A 21 43.10 49.11 -2.76
C LYS A 21 42.86 49.71 -1.36
N SER A 22 43.20 49.03 -0.28
CA SER A 22 42.73 49.37 1.08
C SER A 22 43.75 50.08 2.00
N GLU A 23 44.83 50.68 1.50
CA GLU A 23 45.80 51.33 2.39
C GLU A 23 45.32 52.62 3.07
N LYS A 24 44.14 53.17 2.73
CA LYS A 24 43.53 54.31 3.46
C LYS A 24 41.99 54.30 3.38
N LYS A 25 41.29 53.49 4.18
CA LYS A 25 39.90 53.77 4.63
C LYS A 25 39.46 52.84 5.75
N ASP A 26 38.54 53.34 6.58
CA ASP A 26 38.13 52.79 7.88
C ASP A 26 37.78 51.30 7.90
N LYS A 27 38.39 50.57 8.86
CA LYS A 27 38.26 49.11 9.04
C LYS A 27 36.81 48.64 9.27
N ARG A 28 35.89 49.52 9.65
CA ARG A 28 34.48 49.19 9.90
C ARG A 28 33.68 49.00 8.60
N ASP A 29 33.95 49.80 7.56
CA ASP A 29 33.29 49.67 6.26
C ASP A 29 33.80 48.46 5.46
N PHE A 30 35.03 48.03 5.73
CA PHE A 30 35.60 46.81 5.15
C PHE A 30 34.85 45.56 5.62
N TRP A 31 34.59 45.42 6.93
CA TRP A 31 33.85 44.25 7.46
C TRP A 31 32.40 44.19 7.00
N ILE A 32 31.71 45.33 6.90
CA ILE A 32 30.31 45.39 6.44
C ILE A 32 30.20 45.07 4.95
N ASN A 33 31.11 45.56 4.11
CA ASN A 33 31.12 45.25 2.68
C ASN A 33 31.60 43.83 2.35
N LEU A 34 32.50 43.25 3.16
CA LEU A 34 32.95 41.87 3.00
C LEU A 34 31.84 40.87 3.37
N ILE A 35 31.10 41.15 4.45
CA ILE A 35 29.95 40.34 4.89
C ILE A 35 28.82 40.41 3.85
N SER A 36 28.51 41.58 3.30
CA SER A 36 27.45 41.71 2.28
C SER A 36 27.82 41.11 0.91
N ALA A 37 29.09 41.15 0.51
CA ALA A 37 29.53 40.63 -0.79
C ALA A 37 29.67 39.09 -0.84
N ILE A 38 29.94 38.43 0.30
CA ILE A 38 30.20 36.98 0.37
C ILE A 38 29.04 36.20 0.99
N ILE A 39 28.39 36.71 2.03
CA ILE A 39 27.37 35.94 2.77
C ILE A 39 26.03 35.92 2.03
N LEU A 40 25.65 36.99 1.33
CA LEU A 40 24.37 37.04 0.60
C LEU A 40 24.28 35.99 -0.53
N PRO A 41 25.28 35.84 -1.43
CA PRO A 41 25.22 34.82 -2.48
C PRO A 41 25.25 33.38 -1.92
N VAL A 42 26.04 33.15 -0.86
CA VAL A 42 26.16 31.84 -0.21
C VAL A 42 24.86 31.47 0.50
N VAL A 43 24.21 32.40 1.20
CA VAL A 43 22.92 32.17 1.85
C VAL A 43 21.81 31.91 0.82
N ILE A 44 21.77 32.63 -0.31
CA ILE A 44 20.80 32.40 -1.39
C ILE A 44 21.01 31.02 -2.05
N ALA A 45 22.27 30.60 -2.26
CA ALA A 45 22.59 29.29 -2.79
C ALA A 45 22.30 28.15 -1.79
N PHE A 46 22.56 28.35 -0.49
CA PHE A 46 22.27 27.37 0.56
C PHE A 46 20.76 27.25 0.81
N SER A 47 20.01 28.35 0.81
CA SER A 47 18.55 28.33 0.89
C SER A 47 17.94 27.71 -0.36
N GLY A 48 18.50 27.96 -1.54
CA GLY A 48 18.07 27.31 -2.78
C GLY A 48 18.32 25.80 -2.78
N TYR A 49 19.45 25.33 -2.25
CA TYR A 49 19.75 23.89 -2.13
C TYR A 49 18.83 23.20 -1.12
N TRP A 50 18.62 23.78 0.07
CA TRP A 50 17.73 23.21 1.09
C TRP A 50 16.26 23.24 0.68
N PHE A 51 15.81 24.32 0.02
CA PHE A 51 14.44 24.45 -0.50
C PHE A 51 14.23 23.57 -1.74
N SER A 52 15.25 23.37 -2.58
CA SER A 52 15.21 22.47 -3.74
C SER A 52 15.20 20.99 -3.35
N GLU A 53 15.93 20.59 -2.29
CA GLU A 53 15.87 19.22 -1.76
C GLU A 53 14.50 18.94 -1.10
N ALA A 54 13.96 19.88 -0.32
CA ALA A 54 12.63 19.77 0.30
C ALA A 54 11.46 19.88 -0.69
N LEU A 55 11.60 20.66 -1.77
CA LEU A 55 10.67 20.67 -2.89
C LEU A 55 10.79 19.40 -3.72
N LYS A 56 12.00 18.87 -3.96
CA LYS A 56 12.18 17.58 -4.65
C LYS A 56 11.53 16.43 -3.92
N GLU A 57 11.64 16.38 -2.59
CA GLU A 57 11.03 15.31 -1.80
C GLU A 57 9.51 15.41 -1.82
N ASN A 58 8.95 16.62 -1.70
CA ASN A 58 7.50 16.85 -1.86
C ASN A 58 7.00 16.65 -3.30
N GLU A 59 7.77 17.04 -4.32
CA GLU A 59 7.43 16.82 -5.73
C GLU A 59 7.56 15.35 -6.11
N LEU A 60 8.54 14.61 -5.56
CA LEU A 60 8.65 13.16 -5.73
C LEU A 60 7.50 12.43 -5.03
N GLN A 61 7.11 12.88 -3.84
CA GLN A 61 5.99 12.29 -3.12
C GLN A 61 4.66 12.64 -3.79
N GLN A 62 4.48 13.87 -4.26
CA GLN A 62 3.29 14.30 -5.00
C GLN A 62 3.24 13.67 -6.40
N ALA A 63 4.38 13.46 -7.07
CA ALA A 63 4.45 12.73 -8.32
C ALA A 63 4.22 11.22 -8.13
N ALA A 64 4.71 10.63 -7.03
CA ALA A 64 4.40 9.26 -6.65
C ALA A 64 2.91 9.10 -6.30
N ASP A 65 2.33 10.07 -5.59
CA ASP A 65 0.91 10.10 -5.26
C ASP A 65 0.05 10.32 -6.51
N GLN A 66 0.44 11.22 -7.41
CA GLN A 66 -0.22 11.44 -8.70
C GLN A 66 -0.07 10.25 -9.64
N GLN A 67 1.10 9.61 -9.70
CA GLN A 67 1.29 8.35 -10.43
C GLN A 67 0.44 7.24 -9.81
N SER A 68 0.37 7.14 -8.48
CA SER A 68 -0.49 6.16 -7.81
C SER A 68 -1.97 6.45 -8.07
N ALA A 69 -2.38 7.72 -8.12
CA ALA A 69 -3.73 8.13 -8.44
C ALA A 69 -4.08 7.88 -9.91
N GLN A 70 -3.17 8.19 -10.84
CA GLN A 70 -3.30 7.84 -12.26
C GLN A 70 -3.31 6.34 -12.48
N LEU A 71 -2.48 5.57 -11.76
CA LEU A 71 -2.49 4.11 -11.79
C LEU A 71 -3.80 3.57 -11.23
N LYS A 72 -4.34 4.17 -10.16
CA LYS A 72 -5.66 3.81 -9.59
C LYS A 72 -6.79 4.12 -10.57
N VAL A 73 -6.75 5.26 -11.28
CA VAL A 73 -7.75 5.63 -12.30
C VAL A 73 -7.61 4.76 -13.56
N SER A 74 -6.38 4.49 -13.99
CA SER A 74 -6.06 3.56 -15.07
C SER A 74 -6.54 2.14 -14.76
N LEU A 75 -6.25 1.64 -13.55
CA LEU A 75 -6.75 0.35 -13.05
C LEU A 75 -8.28 0.36 -12.95
N ALA A 76 -8.90 1.44 -12.48
CA ALA A 76 -10.35 1.54 -12.42
C ALA A 76 -10.98 1.50 -13.82
N ASN A 77 -10.39 2.18 -14.81
CA ASN A 77 -10.84 2.17 -16.19
C ASN A 77 -10.61 0.82 -16.87
N GLN A 78 -9.45 0.19 -16.69
CA GLN A 78 -9.19 -1.18 -17.13
C GLN A 78 -10.17 -2.16 -16.49
N ARG A 79 -10.42 -2.05 -15.19
CA ARG A 79 -11.42 -2.88 -14.49
C ARG A 79 -12.80 -2.68 -15.07
N LEU A 80 -13.20 -1.46 -15.43
CA LEU A 80 -14.50 -1.16 -16.03
C LEU A 80 -14.64 -1.81 -17.43
N GLU A 81 -13.58 -1.80 -18.24
CA GLU A 81 -13.55 -2.47 -19.54
C GLU A 81 -13.58 -4.00 -19.40
N THR A 82 -12.80 -4.53 -18.45
CA THR A 82 -12.81 -5.95 -18.11
C THR A 82 -14.18 -6.38 -17.58
N PHE A 83 -14.85 -5.54 -16.78
CA PHE A 83 -16.21 -5.80 -16.27
C PHE A 83 -17.25 -5.91 -17.40
N LYS A 84 -17.14 -5.06 -18.43
CA LYS A 84 -18.00 -5.13 -19.63
C LYS A 84 -17.80 -6.44 -20.41
N PHE A 85 -16.59 -6.99 -20.41
CA PHE A 85 -16.30 -8.28 -21.04
C PHE A 85 -16.77 -9.47 -20.20
N VAL A 86 -16.78 -9.32 -18.88
CA VAL A 86 -17.08 -10.41 -17.93
C VAL A 86 -18.56 -10.56 -17.65
N MET A 87 -19.34 -9.46 -17.70
CA MET A 87 -20.79 -9.49 -17.50
C MET A 87 -21.52 -10.54 -18.38
N PRO A 88 -21.26 -10.63 -19.69
CA PRO A 88 -21.82 -11.68 -20.54
C PRO A 88 -21.40 -13.09 -20.09
N LEU A 89 -20.19 -13.26 -19.56
CA LEU A 89 -19.71 -14.55 -19.07
C LEU A 89 -20.41 -14.97 -17.77
N ILE A 90 -20.79 -14.01 -16.91
CA ILE A 90 -21.59 -14.28 -15.70
C ILE A 90 -23.00 -14.73 -16.07
N GLU A 91 -23.59 -14.13 -17.10
CA GLU A 91 -24.87 -14.59 -17.63
C GLU A 91 -24.74 -16.02 -18.18
N VAL A 92 -23.70 -16.30 -18.96
CA VAL A 92 -23.39 -17.65 -19.46
C VAL A 92 -23.10 -18.65 -18.34
N LEU A 93 -22.50 -18.22 -17.22
CA LEU A 93 -22.32 -19.06 -16.02
C LEU A 93 -23.65 -19.48 -15.40
N SER A 94 -24.68 -18.64 -15.50
CA SER A 94 -25.96 -18.81 -14.83
C SER A 94 -26.99 -19.53 -15.72
N THR A 95 -27.00 -19.22 -17.02
CA THR A 95 -28.03 -19.69 -17.97
C THR A 95 -27.49 -20.59 -19.08
N GLY A 96 -26.17 -20.64 -19.26
CA GLY A 96 -25.52 -21.42 -20.33
C GLY A 96 -25.52 -22.92 -20.07
N ASN A 97 -25.25 -23.71 -21.12
CA ASN A 97 -25.09 -25.15 -21.00
C ASN A 97 -23.78 -25.51 -20.24
N PRO A 98 -23.61 -26.74 -19.72
CA PRO A 98 -22.45 -27.09 -18.88
C PRO A 98 -21.08 -26.83 -19.51
N LYS A 99 -20.94 -26.94 -20.84
CA LYS A 99 -19.70 -26.62 -21.56
C LYS A 99 -19.45 -25.12 -21.63
N GLN A 100 -20.49 -24.32 -21.88
CA GLN A 100 -20.42 -22.86 -21.89
C GLN A 100 -20.13 -22.31 -20.50
N GLN A 101 -20.74 -22.89 -19.46
CA GLN A 101 -20.42 -22.56 -18.07
C GLN A 101 -18.95 -22.87 -17.75
N ALA A 102 -18.44 -24.04 -18.14
CA ALA A 102 -17.04 -24.40 -17.92
C ALA A 102 -16.06 -23.45 -18.63
N TYR A 103 -16.37 -23.03 -19.86
CA TYR A 103 -15.60 -22.05 -20.62
C TYR A 103 -15.64 -20.67 -19.96
N ALA A 104 -16.83 -20.18 -19.55
CA ALA A 104 -16.97 -18.92 -18.86
C ALA A 104 -16.18 -18.90 -17.54
N ARG A 105 -16.16 -20.02 -16.78
CA ARG A 105 -15.31 -20.18 -15.58
C ARG A 105 -13.82 -20.04 -15.93
N HIS A 106 -13.37 -20.67 -17.02
CA HIS A 106 -11.98 -20.61 -17.44
C HIS A 106 -11.56 -19.20 -17.86
N VAL A 107 -12.39 -18.51 -18.62
CA VAL A 107 -12.12 -17.16 -19.12
C VAL A 107 -12.14 -16.12 -17.99
N ILE A 108 -13.08 -16.21 -17.04
CA ILE A 108 -13.12 -15.32 -15.87
C ILE A 108 -11.86 -15.48 -15.03
N ASN A 109 -11.41 -16.72 -14.79
CA ASN A 109 -10.17 -16.98 -14.07
C ASN A 109 -8.92 -16.44 -14.79
N LEU A 110 -8.95 -16.34 -16.12
CA LEU A 110 -7.81 -15.87 -16.93
C LEU A 110 -7.76 -14.34 -17.04
N LEU A 111 -8.93 -13.68 -17.11
CA LEU A 111 -9.03 -12.26 -17.46
C LEU A 111 -9.15 -11.32 -16.26
N VAL A 112 -9.60 -11.81 -15.09
CA VAL A 112 -9.80 -10.95 -13.92
C VAL A 112 -9.31 -11.63 -12.64
N PRO A 113 -8.00 -11.94 -12.52
CA PRO A 113 -7.50 -12.62 -11.33
C PRO A 113 -7.85 -11.88 -10.03
N ASP A 114 -7.73 -10.55 -10.03
CA ASP A 114 -7.93 -9.72 -8.83
C ASP A 114 -9.41 -9.59 -8.41
N ASP A 115 -10.35 -9.53 -9.37
CA ASP A 115 -11.79 -9.42 -9.07
C ASP A 115 -12.52 -10.78 -9.16
N ALA A 116 -11.84 -11.86 -9.54
CA ALA A 116 -12.42 -13.20 -9.66
C ALA A 116 -13.16 -13.65 -8.40
N PRO A 117 -12.70 -13.40 -7.16
CA PRO A 117 -13.44 -13.77 -5.96
C PRO A 117 -14.80 -13.07 -5.85
N GLN A 118 -14.84 -11.77 -6.16
CA GLN A 118 -16.07 -10.97 -6.14
C GLN A 118 -17.02 -11.41 -7.24
N LEU A 119 -16.51 -11.69 -8.45
CA LEU A 119 -17.31 -12.16 -9.58
C LEU A 119 -17.87 -13.57 -9.32
N LEU A 120 -17.08 -14.46 -8.70
CA LEU A 120 -17.53 -15.78 -8.26
C LEU A 120 -18.62 -15.65 -7.19
N GLN A 121 -18.45 -14.76 -6.21
CA GLN A 121 -19.45 -14.50 -5.19
C GLN A 121 -20.75 -13.98 -5.82
N ILE A 122 -20.67 -13.02 -6.76
CA ILE A 122 -21.82 -12.51 -7.51
C ILE A 122 -22.50 -13.66 -8.26
N ALA A 123 -21.76 -14.47 -9.01
CA ALA A 123 -22.30 -15.60 -9.76
C ALA A 123 -22.97 -16.64 -8.86
N ILE A 124 -22.43 -16.89 -7.65
CA ILE A 124 -23.04 -17.77 -6.66
C ILE A 124 -24.35 -17.14 -6.14
N THR A 125 -24.36 -15.84 -5.84
CA THR A 125 -25.57 -15.17 -5.32
C THR A 125 -26.66 -14.96 -6.37
N SER A 126 -26.29 -14.86 -7.65
CA SER A 126 -27.22 -14.59 -8.77
C SER A 126 -27.73 -15.85 -9.48
N ALA A 127 -27.12 -17.01 -9.24
CA ALA A 127 -27.49 -18.24 -9.93
C ALA A 127 -28.83 -18.82 -9.42
N THR A 128 -29.67 -19.24 -10.37
CA THR A 128 -30.98 -19.88 -10.11
C THR A 128 -30.89 -21.41 -10.00
N GLY A 129 -29.68 -21.98 -10.10
CA GLY A 129 -29.41 -23.42 -10.06
C GLY A 129 -28.38 -23.82 -8.98
N SER A 130 -27.89 -25.07 -9.04
CA SER A 130 -26.94 -25.57 -8.04
C SER A 130 -25.58 -24.87 -8.13
N THR A 131 -25.25 -24.08 -7.10
CA THR A 131 -23.98 -23.33 -6.96
C THR A 131 -22.91 -24.08 -6.19
N LYS A 132 -23.20 -25.29 -5.69
CA LYS A 132 -22.33 -26.06 -4.79
C LYS A 132 -20.89 -26.23 -5.32
N GLY A 133 -20.74 -26.46 -6.62
CA GLY A 133 -19.41 -26.61 -7.23
C GLY A 133 -18.61 -25.31 -7.31
N LEU A 134 -19.28 -24.16 -7.40
CA LEU A 134 -18.63 -22.84 -7.37
C LEU A 134 -18.30 -22.45 -5.93
N GLN A 135 -19.23 -22.69 -5.00
CA GLN A 135 -19.01 -22.45 -3.57
C GLN A 135 -17.81 -23.25 -3.06
N ASN A 136 -17.76 -24.56 -3.34
CA ASN A 136 -16.63 -25.39 -2.91
C ASN A 136 -15.27 -24.89 -3.43
N LYS A 137 -15.24 -24.32 -4.65
CA LYS A 137 -14.01 -23.73 -5.21
C LYS A 137 -13.62 -22.44 -4.51
N LEU A 138 -14.61 -21.58 -4.23
CA LEU A 138 -14.39 -20.34 -3.48
C LEU A 138 -13.88 -20.65 -2.07
N ASP A 139 -14.54 -21.57 -1.36
CA ASP A 139 -14.15 -22.00 -0.01
C ASP A 139 -12.73 -22.59 -0.01
N SER A 140 -12.42 -23.46 -0.96
CA SER A 140 -11.08 -24.05 -1.08
C SER A 140 -10.00 -22.99 -1.35
N ALA A 141 -10.31 -21.99 -2.17
CA ALA A 141 -9.39 -20.88 -2.43
C ALA A 141 -9.15 -20.04 -1.18
N GLN A 142 -10.21 -19.68 -0.44
CA GLN A 142 -10.11 -18.96 0.83
C GLN A 142 -9.27 -19.72 1.86
N ILE A 143 -9.55 -21.01 2.04
CA ILE A 143 -8.82 -21.86 3.00
C ILE A 143 -7.33 -21.93 2.64
N ASN A 144 -7.00 -22.13 1.36
CA ASN A 144 -5.60 -22.20 0.92
C ASN A 144 -4.86 -20.87 1.12
N LEU A 145 -5.49 -19.74 0.80
CA LEU A 145 -4.90 -18.41 1.01
C LEU A 145 -4.62 -18.17 2.50
N VAL A 146 -5.62 -18.44 3.34
CA VAL A 146 -5.50 -18.28 4.79
C VAL A 146 -4.41 -19.19 5.36
N ALA A 147 -4.39 -20.47 4.96
CA ALA A 147 -3.36 -21.41 5.43
C ALA A 147 -1.94 -20.96 5.03
N ASN A 148 -1.78 -20.43 3.81
CA ASN A 148 -0.49 -19.97 3.31
C ASN A 148 0.05 -18.72 4.01
N ILE A 149 -0.80 -17.92 4.67
CA ILE A 149 -0.35 -16.82 5.55
C ILE A 149 0.49 -17.36 6.72
N PHE A 150 0.32 -18.64 7.08
CA PHE A 150 1.05 -19.32 8.14
C PHE A 150 2.21 -20.18 7.62
N SER A 151 2.54 -20.10 6.32
CA SER A 151 3.66 -20.85 5.73
C SER A 151 4.98 -20.55 6.45
N PRO A 152 5.90 -21.53 6.61
CA PRO A 152 7.24 -21.26 7.12
C PRO A 152 8.06 -20.36 6.17
N VAL A 153 7.68 -20.28 4.89
CA VAL A 153 8.37 -19.46 3.88
C VAL A 153 7.81 -18.04 3.86
N ALA A 154 8.65 -17.05 4.21
CA ALA A 154 8.25 -15.65 4.32
C ALA A 154 7.58 -15.10 3.04
N LYS A 155 8.14 -15.43 1.86
CA LYS A 155 7.56 -15.04 0.56
C LYS A 155 6.14 -15.56 0.37
N ILE A 156 5.88 -16.81 0.77
CA ILE A 156 4.52 -17.40 0.65
C ILE A 156 3.56 -16.64 1.57
N ARG A 157 3.97 -16.35 2.81
CA ARG A 157 3.15 -15.58 3.75
C ARG A 157 2.77 -14.21 3.20
N THR A 158 3.76 -13.43 2.77
CA THR A 158 3.54 -12.05 2.31
C THR A 158 2.75 -11.99 1.01
N THR A 159 3.01 -12.89 0.05
CA THR A 159 2.22 -12.97 -1.19
C THR A 159 0.76 -13.28 -0.90
N ASN A 160 0.45 -14.23 -0.01
CA ASN A 160 -0.93 -14.61 0.28
C ASN A 160 -1.65 -13.54 1.14
N ALA A 161 -0.95 -12.90 2.07
CA ALA A 161 -1.50 -11.77 2.80
C ALA A 161 -1.86 -10.60 1.85
N ASN A 162 -0.96 -10.27 0.92
CA ASN A 162 -1.22 -9.24 -0.09
C ASN A 162 -2.39 -9.62 -1.01
N GLU A 163 -2.47 -10.88 -1.43
CA GLU A 163 -3.59 -11.38 -2.25
C GLU A 163 -4.93 -11.18 -1.54
N ILE A 164 -5.03 -11.47 -0.23
CA ILE A 164 -6.26 -11.23 0.51
C ILE A 164 -6.59 -9.72 0.56
N MET A 165 -5.59 -8.87 0.84
CA MET A 165 -5.79 -7.42 0.94
C MET A 165 -6.16 -6.76 -0.40
N VAL A 166 -5.80 -7.36 -1.54
CA VAL A 166 -6.10 -6.81 -2.87
C VAL A 166 -7.40 -7.37 -3.43
N SER A 167 -7.56 -8.70 -3.39
CA SER A 167 -8.59 -9.41 -4.15
C SER A 167 -9.80 -9.82 -3.30
N TRP A 168 -9.60 -9.96 -1.98
CA TRP A 168 -10.60 -10.51 -1.05
C TRP A 168 -11.06 -9.51 0.02
N TYR A 169 -10.53 -8.29 0.03
CA TYR A 169 -10.78 -7.30 1.08
C TYR A 169 -12.26 -6.92 1.30
N LYS A 170 -13.13 -7.16 0.30
CA LYS A 170 -14.57 -6.92 0.36
C LYS A 170 -15.41 -8.17 0.69
N ILE A 171 -14.79 -9.34 0.71
CA ILE A 171 -15.48 -10.61 0.91
C ILE A 171 -15.53 -10.88 2.41
N ASP A 172 -16.70 -10.77 3.02
CA ASP A 172 -16.91 -10.97 4.46
C ASP A 172 -16.63 -12.41 4.89
N THR A 173 -16.96 -13.40 4.06
CA THR A 173 -16.80 -14.83 4.36
C THR A 173 -15.36 -15.28 4.64
N ILE A 174 -14.34 -14.54 4.18
CA ILE A 174 -12.94 -14.88 4.47
C ILE A 174 -12.51 -14.52 5.90
N ILE A 175 -13.19 -13.54 6.52
CA ILE A 175 -12.87 -13.06 7.88
C ILE A 175 -12.99 -14.17 8.92
N PRO A 176 -14.13 -14.90 9.03
CA PRO A 176 -14.24 -15.98 10.00
C PRO A 176 -13.24 -17.12 9.75
N ILE A 177 -12.89 -17.40 8.49
CA ILE A 177 -11.90 -18.44 8.12
C ILE A 177 -10.51 -18.02 8.61
N LEU A 178 -10.12 -16.76 8.34
CA LEU A 178 -8.85 -16.20 8.80
C LEU A 178 -8.75 -16.24 10.33
N ILE A 179 -9.79 -15.81 11.04
CA ILE A 179 -9.80 -15.78 12.51
C ILE A 179 -9.75 -17.19 13.10
N ASP A 180 -10.54 -18.13 12.57
CA ASP A 180 -10.54 -19.52 13.04
C ASP A 180 -9.17 -20.17 12.85
N TYR A 181 -8.58 -20.02 11.67
CA TYR A 181 -7.25 -20.57 11.37
C TYR A 181 -6.18 -19.94 12.26
N ALA A 182 -6.15 -18.60 12.38
CA ALA A 182 -5.18 -17.88 13.20
C ALA A 182 -5.31 -18.23 14.68
N SER A 183 -6.54 -18.40 15.18
CA SER A 183 -6.82 -18.76 16.57
C SER A 183 -6.30 -20.14 16.96
N LYS A 184 -6.12 -21.04 15.97
CA LYS A 184 -5.56 -22.39 16.14
C LYS A 184 -4.03 -22.43 16.01
N HIS A 185 -3.41 -21.38 15.50
CA HIS A 185 -1.96 -21.30 15.21
C HIS A 185 -1.32 -20.08 15.88
N LEU A 186 -1.64 -19.84 17.15
CA LEU A 186 -1.15 -18.69 17.92
C LEU A 186 0.34 -18.78 18.29
N ASP A 187 0.97 -19.91 18.05
CA ASP A 187 2.41 -20.13 18.18
C ASP A 187 3.20 -19.56 16.98
N ASN A 188 2.53 -19.33 15.84
CA ASN A 188 3.13 -18.75 14.64
C ASN A 188 2.99 -17.22 14.61
N GLY A 189 3.92 -16.52 15.26
CA GLY A 189 3.84 -15.07 15.44
C GLY A 189 3.77 -14.26 14.14
N ASP A 190 4.47 -14.71 13.08
CA ASP A 190 4.42 -14.05 11.77
C ASP A 190 3.07 -14.24 11.07
N GLY A 191 2.49 -15.44 11.16
CA GLY A 191 1.17 -15.73 10.61
C GLY A 191 0.07 -14.94 11.33
N VAL A 192 0.14 -14.87 12.66
CA VAL A 192 -0.79 -14.04 13.46
C VAL A 192 -0.62 -12.56 13.14
N TYR A 193 0.62 -12.06 13.03
CA TYR A 193 0.90 -10.68 12.63
C TYR A 193 0.28 -10.35 11.28
N ASN A 194 0.52 -11.19 10.26
CA ASN A 194 -0.05 -10.99 8.93
C ASN A 194 -1.59 -11.09 8.96
N SER A 195 -2.17 -11.92 9.83
CA SER A 195 -3.62 -11.98 10.00
C SER A 195 -4.19 -10.66 10.53
N ILE A 196 -3.52 -10.02 11.49
CA ILE A 196 -3.90 -8.70 11.99
C ILE A 196 -3.79 -7.64 10.90
N VAL A 197 -2.68 -7.63 10.15
CA VAL A 197 -2.48 -6.69 9.03
C VAL A 197 -3.56 -6.86 7.96
N VAL A 198 -3.88 -8.10 7.59
CA VAL A 198 -4.96 -8.41 6.64
C VAL A 198 -6.29 -7.88 7.16
N LEU A 199 -6.65 -8.17 8.41
CA LEU A 199 -7.90 -7.69 9.02
C LEU A 199 -7.97 -6.15 9.04
N ASN A 200 -6.86 -5.46 9.30
CA ASN A 200 -6.82 -3.99 9.28
C ASN A 200 -7.07 -3.40 7.88
N ASN A 201 -6.74 -4.15 6.82
CA ASN A 201 -6.93 -3.73 5.43
C ASN A 201 -8.27 -4.20 4.83
N MET A 202 -9.10 -4.92 5.60
CA MET A 202 -10.43 -5.33 5.13
C MET A 202 -11.36 -4.13 5.03
N HIS A 203 -12.30 -4.19 4.09
CA HIS A 203 -13.29 -3.15 3.91
C HIS A 203 -14.18 -3.02 5.16
N GLY A 204 -14.37 -1.78 5.66
CA GLY A 204 -15.10 -1.53 6.91
C GLY A 204 -16.47 -2.23 6.99
N ARG A 205 -17.25 -2.24 5.90
CA ARG A 205 -18.52 -2.99 5.83
C ARG A 205 -18.37 -4.48 6.15
N ALA A 206 -17.34 -5.15 5.62
CA ALA A 206 -17.09 -6.57 5.88
C ALA A 206 -16.68 -6.79 7.34
N LEU A 207 -15.86 -5.88 7.90
CA LEU A 207 -15.50 -5.89 9.32
C LEU A 207 -16.72 -5.69 10.23
N THR A 208 -17.65 -4.79 9.89
CA THR A 208 -18.87 -4.55 10.69
C THR A 208 -19.71 -5.81 10.84
N VAL A 209 -19.86 -6.62 9.78
CA VAL A 209 -20.59 -7.91 9.82
C VAL A 209 -20.00 -8.86 10.85
N HIS A 210 -18.67 -8.87 11.00
CA HIS A 210 -17.93 -9.76 11.90
C HIS A 210 -17.32 -9.05 13.11
N LYS A 211 -17.80 -7.85 13.47
CA LYS A 211 -17.13 -6.93 14.42
C LYS A 211 -16.78 -7.61 15.75
N LYS A 212 -17.73 -8.32 16.34
CA LYS A 212 -17.53 -9.03 17.61
C LYS A 212 -16.42 -10.07 17.50
N GLN A 213 -16.45 -10.90 16.45
CA GLN A 213 -15.47 -11.96 16.25
C GLN A 213 -14.06 -11.40 16.01
N VAL A 214 -13.96 -10.32 15.22
CA VAL A 214 -12.69 -9.60 15.00
C VAL A 214 -12.17 -9.05 16.33
N GLN A 215 -13.03 -8.39 17.11
CA GLN A 215 -12.63 -7.79 18.40
C GLN A 215 -12.19 -8.85 19.42
N ASP A 216 -12.90 -9.97 19.52
CA ASP A 216 -12.53 -11.09 20.38
C ASP A 216 -11.16 -11.67 20.00
N PHE A 217 -10.90 -11.82 18.69
CA PHE A 217 -9.60 -12.27 18.19
C PHE A 217 -8.48 -11.28 18.50
N VAL A 218 -8.68 -9.99 18.23
CA VAL A 218 -7.70 -8.93 18.52
C VAL A 218 -7.38 -8.87 20.01
N ASN A 219 -8.39 -8.96 20.88
CA ASN A 219 -8.21 -9.05 22.33
C ASN A 219 -7.37 -10.27 22.74
N LYS A 220 -7.61 -11.42 22.11
CA LYS A 220 -6.82 -12.64 22.33
C LYS A 220 -5.35 -12.45 21.93
N VAL A 221 -5.10 -11.80 20.79
CA VAL A 221 -3.74 -11.53 20.30
C VAL A 221 -2.99 -10.55 21.21
N MET A 222 -3.66 -9.50 21.70
CA MET A 222 -3.05 -8.53 22.63
C MET A 222 -2.60 -9.16 23.95
N ALA A 223 -3.21 -10.29 24.36
CA ALA A 223 -2.86 -11.01 25.58
C ALA A 223 -1.64 -11.95 25.43
N LEU A 224 -1.02 -12.04 24.24
CA LEU A 224 0.11 -12.94 23.99
C LEU A 224 1.43 -12.36 24.54
N PRO A 225 2.11 -13.02 25.50
CA PRO A 225 3.27 -12.44 26.18
C PRO A 225 4.56 -12.40 25.32
N ASN A 226 4.66 -13.27 24.30
CA ASN A 226 5.92 -13.53 23.59
C ASN A 226 5.96 -12.94 22.16
N MET A 227 5.08 -11.99 21.84
CA MET A 227 4.94 -11.47 20.47
C MET A 227 4.75 -9.93 20.46
N PRO A 228 5.74 -9.15 20.93
CA PRO A 228 5.56 -7.71 21.16
C PRO A 228 5.18 -6.94 19.88
N LYS A 229 5.73 -7.30 18.73
CA LYS A 229 5.37 -6.67 17.44
C LYS A 229 3.92 -6.97 17.04
N THR A 230 3.49 -8.22 17.19
CA THR A 230 2.12 -8.66 16.90
C THR A 230 1.11 -8.02 17.85
N VAL A 231 1.43 -7.94 19.15
CA VAL A 231 0.61 -7.26 20.16
C VAL A 231 0.48 -5.77 19.85
N ALA A 232 1.57 -5.09 19.45
CA ALA A 232 1.54 -3.69 19.08
C ALA A 232 0.59 -3.44 17.90
N ALA A 233 0.72 -4.22 16.82
CA ALA A 233 -0.16 -4.13 15.66
C ALA A 233 -1.64 -4.41 16.02
N ALA A 234 -1.89 -5.40 16.88
CA ALA A 234 -3.24 -5.70 17.37
C ALA A 234 -3.81 -4.55 18.22
N THR A 235 -2.98 -3.90 19.02
CA THR A 235 -3.37 -2.76 19.86
C THR A 235 -3.76 -1.56 19.02
N GLU A 236 -2.97 -1.24 17.99
CA GLU A 236 -3.26 -0.19 17.01
C GLU A 236 -4.60 -0.47 16.30
N PHE A 237 -4.75 -1.67 15.74
CA PHE A 237 -5.98 -2.07 15.07
C PHE A 237 -7.21 -2.04 16.00
N ASN A 238 -7.06 -2.42 17.27
CA ASN A 238 -8.16 -2.35 18.24
C ASN A 238 -8.68 -0.92 18.47
N GLN A 239 -7.83 0.11 18.31
CA GLN A 239 -8.29 1.49 18.39
C GLN A 239 -9.10 1.89 17.16
N GLU A 240 -8.67 1.46 15.97
CA GLU A 240 -9.40 1.68 14.72
C GLU A 240 -10.77 1.00 14.75
N LEU A 241 -10.85 -0.23 15.27
CA LEU A 241 -12.11 -0.99 15.41
C LEU A 241 -13.16 -0.30 16.29
N LYS A 242 -12.76 0.56 17.22
CA LYS A 242 -13.70 1.34 18.05
C LYS A 242 -14.38 2.45 17.26
N GLY A 243 -13.78 2.88 16.14
CA GLY A 243 -14.34 3.89 15.24
C GLY A 243 -15.28 3.34 14.16
N LEU A 244 -15.31 2.02 13.96
CA LEU A 244 -16.27 1.33 13.06
C LEU A 244 -17.65 1.16 13.69
#